data_AF-A0A2N0MD20-F1
#
_entry.id   AF-A0A2N0MD20-F1
#
_cell.length_a   1.000
_cell.length_b   1.000
_cell.length_c   1.000
_cell.angle_alpha   90.00
_cell.angle_beta   90.00
_cell.angle_gamma   90.00
#
_symmetry.space_group_name_H-M   'P 1'
#
loop_
_entity.id
_entity.type
_entity.pdbx_description
1 polymer ?
#
loop_
_entity_poly.entity_id
_entity_poly.type
_entity_poly.pdbx_seq_one_letter_code
_entity_poly.pdbx_strand_id
1 'polypeptide(L)'
;MYAIPDVDEVVAVAKELGIHLGPDEAVMYRKYLMEKMERVDSFVQARLEESKPPMVSAAREPGYRPSPEEDPLNAWIWKCRIEGAAEGLLSGKTVSFKDHIAVAGIPMSFGSFALEGFIPDFDATVVNRVLKEGGTIIGKNVMNGLSGGFGTGGGIGDYGRPLNPHNHEHVTGGSSAGSAAAVAAGEVDISFGGDQGGSIRIPAAFSGIVGHKPTFGLLSHFGIGFGSDQSIDYTGPMTRTVEDAAATLQATAGYDSYDPRQ
;
A
#
# COMPACT_ATOMS: atom_id res chain seq x y z
N MET A 1 4.81 24.60 10.91
CA MET A 1 4.62 25.34 12.17
C MET A 1 3.81 24.46 13.09
N TYR A 2 4.38 24.03 14.22
CA TYR A 2 3.71 23.15 15.17
C TYR A 2 2.79 23.95 16.10
N ALA A 3 1.69 23.34 16.55
CA ALA A 3 0.87 23.91 17.60
C ALA A 3 1.62 23.80 18.93
N ILE A 4 1.79 24.92 19.63
CA ILE A 4 2.41 24.91 20.96
C ILE A 4 1.32 24.49 21.95
N PRO A 5 1.51 23.41 22.72
CA PRO A 5 0.48 22.95 23.63
C PRO A 5 0.23 23.99 24.72
N ASP A 6 -1.03 24.16 25.11
CA ASP A 6 -1.36 24.95 26.29
C ASP A 6 -1.13 24.15 27.59
N VAL A 7 -1.35 24.80 28.74
CA VAL A 7 -1.09 24.17 30.05
C VAL A 7 -2.07 23.02 30.30
N ASP A 8 -3.31 23.12 29.82
CA ASP A 8 -4.35 22.12 30.04
C ASP A 8 -4.07 20.87 29.20
N GLU A 9 -3.57 21.03 27.98
CA GLU A 9 -3.09 19.94 27.12
C GLU A 9 -1.91 19.20 27.77
N VAL A 10 -0.96 19.92 28.37
CA VAL A 10 0.16 19.32 29.11
C VAL A 10 -0.34 18.49 30.30
N VAL A 11 -1.31 19.01 31.07
CA VAL A 11 -1.92 18.28 32.19
C VAL A 11 -2.69 17.05 31.71
N ALA A 12 -3.44 17.17 30.61
CA ALA A 12 -4.22 16.07 30.05
C ALA A 12 -3.32 14.91 29.61
N VAL A 13 -2.26 15.19 28.84
CA VAL A 13 -1.29 14.17 28.41
C VAL A 13 -0.55 13.58 29.60
N ALA A 14 -0.11 14.39 30.57
CA ALA A 14 0.53 13.89 31.78
C ALA A 14 -0.38 12.90 32.52
N LYS A 15 -1.67 13.22 32.66
CA LYS A 15 -2.66 12.34 33.28
C LYS A 15 -2.84 11.03 32.52
N GLU A 16 -2.88 11.05 31.19
CA GLU A 16 -2.94 9.84 30.35
C GLU A 16 -1.72 8.94 30.56
N LEU A 17 -0.55 9.53 30.82
CA LEU A 17 0.69 8.82 31.16
C LEU A 17 0.79 8.41 32.64
N GLY A 18 -0.24 8.67 33.46
CA GLY A 18 -0.25 8.39 34.90
C GLY A 18 0.62 9.34 35.73
N ILE A 19 0.98 10.51 35.18
CA ILE A 19 1.73 11.57 35.84
C ILE A 19 0.76 12.64 36.33
N HIS A 20 0.80 12.96 37.61
CA HIS A 20 0.02 14.05 38.18
C HIS A 20 0.87 15.32 38.23
N LEU A 21 0.47 16.36 37.50
CA LEU A 21 1.11 17.66 37.53
C LEU A 21 0.21 18.68 38.24
N GLY A 22 0.79 19.42 39.19
CA GLY A 22 0.18 20.64 39.69
C GLY A 22 0.21 21.78 38.67
N PRO A 23 -0.60 22.85 38.84
CA PRO A 23 -0.66 23.97 37.89
C PRO A 23 0.71 24.63 37.62
N ASP A 24 1.52 24.83 38.67
CA ASP A 24 2.84 25.46 38.54
C ASP A 24 3.86 24.54 37.85
N GLU A 25 3.75 23.23 38.09
CA GLU A 25 4.59 22.22 37.44
C GLU A 25 4.27 22.13 35.95
N ALA A 26 2.98 22.16 35.59
CA ALA A 26 2.54 22.13 34.19
C ALA A 26 3.07 23.33 33.39
N VAL A 27 3.11 24.53 33.99
CA VAL A 27 3.74 25.72 33.38
C VAL A 27 5.24 25.51 33.14
N MET A 28 5.94 24.89 34.09
CA MET A 28 7.37 24.58 33.96
C MET A 28 7.63 23.53 32.86
N TYR A 29 6.85 22.45 32.85
CA TYR A 29 6.94 21.41 31.82
C TYR A 29 6.63 21.94 30.43
N ARG A 30 5.62 22.81 30.30
CA ARG A 30 5.30 23.48 29.04
C ARG A 30 6.50 24.26 28.50
N LYS A 31 7.20 25.02 29.36
CA LYS A 31 8.41 25.75 28.96
C LYS A 31 9.50 24.80 28.43
N TYR A 32 9.71 23.66 29.10
CA TYR A 32 10.70 22.69 28.65
C TYR A 32 10.30 21.99 27.35
N LEU A 33 9.01 21.64 27.20
CA LEU A 33 8.46 21.08 25.98
C LEU A 33 8.66 22.02 24.80
N MET A 34 8.42 23.32 24.96
CA MET A 34 8.66 24.31 23.92
C MET A 34 10.12 24.29 23.43
N GLU A 35 11.09 24.24 24.35
CA GLU A 35 12.51 24.16 23.99
C GLU A 35 12.84 22.86 23.24
N LYS A 36 12.22 21.74 23.61
CA LYS A 36 12.42 20.46 22.90
C LYS A 36 11.75 20.45 21.53
N MET A 37 10.54 20.99 21.41
CA MET A 37 9.84 21.10 20.14
C MET A 37 10.60 21.98 19.16
N GLU A 38 11.22 23.07 19.62
CA GLU A 38 12.07 23.92 18.79
C GLU A 38 13.29 23.16 18.23
N ARG A 39 13.91 22.29 19.04
CA ARG A 39 15.00 21.42 18.58
C ARG A 39 14.52 20.38 17.56
N VAL A 40 13.34 19.80 17.77
CA VAL A 40 12.73 18.86 16.82
C VAL A 40 12.40 19.56 15.51
N ASP A 41 11.81 20.76 15.56
CA ASP A 41 11.53 21.54 14.36
C ASP A 41 12.82 21.89 13.62
N SER A 42 13.85 22.36 14.32
CA SER A 42 15.18 22.61 13.73
C SER A 42 15.75 21.38 13.02
N PHE A 43 15.62 20.19 13.63
CA PHE A 43 16.03 18.93 13.01
C PHE A 43 15.19 18.60 11.78
N VAL A 44 13.86 18.71 11.84
CA VAL A 44 12.96 18.46 10.71
C VAL A 44 13.22 19.43 9.55
N GLN A 45 13.43 20.72 9.85
CA GLN A 45 13.78 21.74 8.85
C GLN A 45 15.12 21.42 8.18
N ALA A 46 16.14 20.99 8.95
CA ALA A 46 17.44 20.58 8.38
C ALA A 46 17.30 19.38 7.43
N ARG A 47 16.37 18.46 7.70
CA ARG A 47 16.09 17.31 6.82
C ARG A 47 15.32 17.65 5.54
N LEU A 48 14.77 18.87 5.41
CA LEU A 48 14.17 19.29 4.14
C LEU A 48 15.17 19.32 2.98
N GLU A 49 16.47 19.41 3.28
CA GLU A 49 17.55 19.35 2.30
C GLU A 49 17.93 17.92 1.88
N GLU A 50 17.43 16.88 2.56
CA GLU A 50 17.67 15.50 2.15
C GLU A 50 17.02 15.22 0.79
N SER A 51 17.70 14.43 -0.04
CA SER A 51 17.13 14.06 -1.33
C SER A 51 15.84 13.28 -1.11
N LYS A 52 14.72 13.85 -1.57
CA LYS A 52 13.46 13.13 -1.61
C LYS A 52 13.60 11.89 -2.50
N PRO A 53 12.84 10.81 -2.23
CA PRO A 53 12.69 9.73 -3.17
C PRO A 53 12.32 10.28 -4.56
N PRO A 54 12.58 9.55 -5.66
CA PRO A 54 12.23 10.00 -6.99
C PRO A 54 10.72 10.30 -7.05
N MET A 55 10.37 11.58 -7.03
CA MET A 55 8.99 12.03 -7.13
C MET A 55 8.59 11.85 -8.58
N VAL A 56 7.72 10.90 -8.85
CA VAL A 56 7.24 10.62 -10.21
C VAL A 56 5.94 11.38 -10.41
N SER A 57 6.00 12.70 -10.45
CA SER A 57 4.90 13.53 -10.96
C SER A 57 4.92 13.51 -12.49
N ALA A 58 4.94 12.32 -13.09
CA ALA A 58 4.63 12.25 -14.51
C ALA A 58 3.17 12.71 -14.69
N ALA A 59 2.90 13.49 -15.73
CA ALA A 59 1.55 13.88 -16.13
C ALA A 59 0.78 12.62 -16.60
N ARG A 60 0.42 11.77 -15.64
CA ARG A 60 -0.39 10.58 -15.85
C ARG A 60 -1.84 11.03 -15.93
N GLU A 61 -2.56 10.44 -16.86
CA GLU A 61 -4.01 10.57 -16.87
C GLU A 61 -4.56 10.12 -15.51
N PRO A 62 -5.45 10.90 -14.89
CA PRO A 62 -6.07 10.50 -13.64
C PRO A 62 -6.83 9.20 -13.88
N GLY A 63 -6.53 8.17 -13.09
CA GLY A 63 -7.32 6.93 -13.10
C GLY A 63 -8.80 7.21 -12.79
N TYR A 64 -9.67 6.28 -13.15
CA TYR A 64 -11.11 6.41 -12.94
C TYR A 64 -11.68 5.22 -12.15
N ARG A 65 -12.80 5.43 -11.45
CA ARG A 65 -13.54 4.33 -10.81
C ARG A 65 -14.40 3.63 -11.87
N PRO A 66 -14.23 2.32 -12.10
CA PRO A 66 -15.04 1.60 -13.08
C PRO A 66 -16.51 1.54 -12.63
N SER A 67 -17.43 1.51 -13.59
CA SER A 67 -18.83 1.21 -13.29
C SER A 67 -19.02 -0.27 -12.93
N PRO A 68 -20.15 -0.65 -12.31
CA PRO A 68 -20.48 -2.07 -12.06
C PRO A 68 -20.54 -2.92 -13.34
N GLU A 69 -20.84 -2.32 -14.50
CA GLU A 69 -20.79 -3.03 -15.78
C GLU A 69 -19.35 -3.29 -16.26
N GLU A 70 -18.41 -2.37 -15.98
CA GLU A 70 -16.99 -2.50 -16.31
C GLU A 70 -16.20 -3.38 -15.33
N ASP A 71 -16.70 -3.52 -14.10
CA ASP A 71 -16.11 -4.33 -13.03
C ASP A 71 -17.20 -5.14 -12.29
N PRO A 72 -17.75 -6.18 -12.94
CA PRO A 72 -18.83 -6.99 -12.36
C PRO A 72 -18.36 -7.80 -11.13
N LEU A 73 -17.05 -7.94 -10.94
CA LEU A 73 -16.46 -8.66 -9.81
C LEU A 73 -16.10 -7.74 -8.64
N ASN A 74 -16.22 -6.42 -8.78
CA ASN A 74 -15.72 -5.44 -7.82
C ASN A 74 -14.23 -5.69 -7.46
N ALA A 75 -13.43 -6.04 -8.46
CA ALA A 75 -12.00 -6.34 -8.30
C ALA A 75 -11.12 -5.07 -8.34
N TRP A 76 -11.64 -3.98 -8.89
CA TRP A 76 -10.91 -2.76 -9.21
C TRP A 76 -11.46 -1.57 -8.42
N ILE A 77 -10.57 -0.90 -7.68
CA ILE A 77 -10.93 0.38 -7.04
C ILE A 77 -10.69 1.56 -8.00
N TRP A 78 -9.66 1.44 -8.84
CA TRP A 78 -9.29 2.40 -9.87
C TRP A 78 -8.79 1.66 -11.11
N LYS A 79 -9.24 2.05 -12.30
CA LYS A 79 -8.63 1.66 -13.58
C LYS A 79 -7.78 2.80 -14.11
N CYS A 80 -6.66 2.47 -14.73
CA CYS A 80 -5.76 3.41 -15.38
C CYS A 80 -5.03 2.72 -16.53
N ARG A 81 -4.15 3.44 -17.22
CA ARG A 81 -3.20 2.83 -18.15
C ARG A 81 -1.88 3.58 -18.12
N ILE A 82 -0.82 2.90 -17.71
CA ILE A 82 0.52 3.46 -17.63
C ILE A 82 1.46 2.49 -18.33
N GLU A 83 2.05 2.92 -19.44
CA GLU A 83 2.96 2.09 -20.23
C GLU A 83 4.34 2.02 -19.58
N GLY A 84 4.91 0.82 -19.57
CA GLY A 84 6.31 0.59 -19.19
C GLY A 84 7.27 0.81 -20.36
N ALA A 85 8.52 0.35 -20.18
CA ALA A 85 9.52 0.28 -21.24
C ALA A 85 9.07 -0.66 -22.39
N ALA A 86 9.60 -0.45 -23.58
CA ALA A 86 9.26 -1.25 -24.76
C ALA A 86 9.70 -2.73 -24.63
N GLU A 87 10.75 -2.98 -23.85
CA GLU A 87 11.36 -4.29 -23.66
C GLU A 87 11.63 -4.53 -22.17
N GLY A 88 11.77 -5.79 -21.80
CA GLY A 88 12.01 -6.24 -20.43
C GLY A 88 11.30 -7.56 -20.15
N LEU A 89 11.53 -8.14 -18.97
CA LEU A 89 10.96 -9.44 -18.60
C LEU A 89 9.43 -9.45 -18.53
N LEU A 90 8.80 -8.29 -18.37
CA LEU A 90 7.35 -8.11 -18.25
C LEU A 90 6.73 -7.45 -19.49
N SER A 91 7.50 -7.30 -20.58
CA SER A 91 6.98 -6.76 -21.83
C SER A 91 5.77 -7.56 -22.33
N GLY A 92 4.69 -6.84 -22.63
CA GLY A 92 3.40 -7.42 -23.05
C GLY A 92 2.53 -7.97 -21.92
N LYS A 93 2.95 -7.85 -20.65
CA LYS A 93 2.12 -8.24 -19.49
C LYS A 93 1.39 -7.03 -18.92
N THR A 94 0.14 -7.25 -18.56
CA THR A 94 -0.65 -6.30 -17.77
C THR A 94 -0.41 -6.52 -16.28
N VAL A 95 -0.29 -5.42 -15.53
CA VAL A 95 0.00 -5.45 -14.09
C VAL A 95 -0.98 -4.57 -13.32
N SER A 96 -1.43 -5.06 -12.17
CA SER A 96 -2.22 -4.27 -11.22
C SER A 96 -1.58 -4.30 -9.84
N PHE A 97 -1.99 -3.35 -8.99
CA PHE A 97 -1.45 -3.23 -7.65
C PHE A 97 -2.59 -3.17 -6.64
N LYS A 98 -2.48 -3.92 -5.54
CA LYS A 98 -3.35 -3.73 -4.39
C LYS A 98 -3.33 -2.26 -3.94
N ASP A 99 -4.49 -1.74 -3.52
CA ASP A 99 -4.67 -0.29 -3.38
C ASP A 99 -3.66 0.42 -2.46
N HIS A 100 -3.20 -0.23 -1.40
CA HIS A 100 -2.18 0.32 -0.51
C HIS A 100 -0.76 0.47 -1.10
N ILE A 101 -0.51 0.04 -2.35
CA ILE A 101 0.76 0.26 -3.04
C ILE A 101 0.70 1.58 -3.81
N ALA A 102 1.64 2.49 -3.54
CA ALA A 102 1.67 3.81 -4.16
C ALA A 102 1.98 3.72 -5.66
N VAL A 103 1.10 4.31 -6.45
CA VAL A 103 1.29 4.55 -7.89
C VAL A 103 1.05 6.04 -8.10
N ALA A 104 2.09 6.78 -8.46
CA ALA A 104 2.04 8.23 -8.52
C ALA A 104 0.90 8.72 -9.44
N GLY A 105 0.14 9.71 -8.97
CA GLY A 105 -1.01 10.28 -9.70
C GLY A 105 -2.29 9.43 -9.68
N ILE A 106 -2.25 8.21 -9.15
CA ILE A 106 -3.44 7.35 -9.01
C ILE A 106 -3.87 7.32 -7.54
N PRO A 107 -5.14 7.62 -7.21
CA PRO A 107 -5.57 7.67 -5.82
C PRO A 107 -5.40 6.34 -5.08
N MET A 108 -5.21 6.41 -3.76
CA MET A 108 -5.15 5.24 -2.87
C MET A 108 -5.85 5.53 -1.54
N SER A 109 -6.74 4.64 -1.13
CA SER A 109 -7.55 4.78 0.10
C SER A 109 -7.38 3.61 1.07
N PHE A 110 -6.59 2.61 0.69
CA PHE A 110 -6.32 1.42 1.50
C PHE A 110 -7.62 0.66 1.82
N GLY A 111 -8.63 0.77 0.95
CA GLY A 111 -9.95 0.21 1.20
C GLY A 111 -10.74 0.87 2.35
N SER A 112 -10.35 2.08 2.79
CA SER A 112 -11.08 2.86 3.80
C SER A 112 -11.39 4.30 3.36
N PHE A 113 -12.61 4.76 3.63
CA PHE A 113 -13.03 6.14 3.42
C PHE A 113 -12.21 7.16 4.22
N ALA A 114 -11.57 6.73 5.32
CA ALA A 114 -10.68 7.59 6.12
C ALA A 114 -9.47 8.12 5.34
N LEU A 115 -9.07 7.43 4.26
CA LEU A 115 -7.96 7.82 3.38
C LEU A 115 -8.42 8.18 1.96
N GLU A 116 -9.73 8.33 1.73
CA GLU A 116 -10.26 8.75 0.43
C GLU A 116 -9.68 10.13 0.03
N GLY A 117 -9.28 10.26 -1.23
CA GLY A 117 -8.73 11.50 -1.78
C GLY A 117 -7.21 11.65 -1.64
N PHE A 118 -6.52 10.74 -0.96
CA PHE A 118 -5.05 10.73 -0.97
C PHE A 118 -4.51 10.28 -2.34
N ILE A 119 -3.60 11.06 -2.91
CA ILE A 119 -2.94 10.79 -4.19
C ILE A 119 -1.43 10.85 -3.94
N PRO A 120 -0.70 9.73 -4.08
CA PRO A 120 0.75 9.73 -3.92
C PRO A 120 1.40 10.46 -5.10
N ASP A 121 2.53 11.09 -4.82
CA ASP A 121 3.38 11.84 -5.76
C ASP A 121 4.68 11.07 -6.10
N PHE A 122 4.76 9.81 -5.68
CA PHE A 122 5.84 8.87 -5.99
C PHE A 122 5.29 7.47 -6.27
N ASP A 123 6.08 6.67 -7.00
CA ASP A 123 5.83 5.25 -7.22
C ASP A 123 6.54 4.42 -6.15
N ALA A 124 5.89 3.35 -5.69
CA ALA A 124 6.56 2.30 -4.93
C ALA A 124 7.70 1.69 -5.75
N THR A 125 8.73 1.14 -5.09
CA THR A 125 9.90 0.59 -5.80
C THR A 125 9.52 -0.57 -6.73
N VAL A 126 8.58 -1.42 -6.32
CA VAL A 126 8.04 -2.48 -7.18
C VAL A 126 7.33 -1.94 -8.42
N VAL A 127 6.63 -0.81 -8.31
CA VAL A 127 5.96 -0.15 -9.45
C VAL A 127 6.99 0.37 -10.45
N ASN A 128 8.03 1.05 -9.97
CA ASN A 128 9.13 1.52 -10.81
C ASN A 128 9.84 0.36 -11.54
N ARG A 129 10.10 -0.75 -10.84
CA ARG A 129 10.74 -1.94 -11.43
C ARG A 129 9.85 -2.60 -12.48
N VAL A 130 8.53 -2.70 -12.24
CA VAL A 130 7.57 -3.22 -13.22
C VAL A 130 7.57 -2.39 -14.50
N LEU A 131 7.47 -1.07 -14.37
CA LEU A 131 7.49 -0.17 -15.53
C LEU A 131 8.81 -0.28 -16.29
N LYS A 132 9.94 -0.35 -15.58
CA LYS A 132 11.27 -0.52 -16.19
C LYS A 132 11.41 -1.83 -16.96
N GLU A 133 10.77 -2.90 -16.48
CA GLU A 133 10.78 -4.23 -17.11
C GLU A 133 9.64 -4.41 -18.14
N GLY A 134 8.96 -3.32 -18.51
CA GLY A 134 8.01 -3.29 -19.62
C GLY A 134 6.58 -3.73 -19.29
N GLY A 135 6.24 -3.89 -18.01
CA GLY A 135 4.86 -4.16 -17.61
C GLY A 135 3.97 -2.93 -17.76
N THR A 136 2.77 -3.12 -18.33
CA THR A 136 1.75 -2.06 -18.44
C THR A 136 0.84 -2.08 -17.21
N ILE A 137 0.80 -0.99 -16.45
CA ILE A 137 -0.08 -0.87 -15.29
C ILE A 137 -1.50 -0.54 -15.75
N ILE A 138 -2.49 -1.32 -15.30
CA ILE A 138 -3.89 -1.15 -15.72
C ILE A 138 -4.86 -0.78 -14.58
N GLY A 139 -4.39 -0.73 -13.34
CA GLY A 139 -5.23 -0.27 -12.23
C GLY A 139 -4.77 -0.65 -10.84
N LYS A 140 -5.62 -0.29 -9.89
CA LYS A 140 -5.51 -0.58 -8.47
C LYS A 140 -6.65 -1.51 -8.06
N ASN A 141 -6.36 -2.52 -7.25
CA ASN A 141 -7.35 -3.50 -6.83
C ASN A 141 -7.95 -3.19 -5.46
N VAL A 142 -9.24 -3.52 -5.32
CA VAL A 142 -9.95 -3.50 -4.03
C VAL A 142 -9.23 -4.43 -3.03
N MET A 143 -9.22 -4.03 -1.77
CA MET A 143 -8.60 -4.76 -0.68
C MET A 143 -9.43 -4.68 0.60
N ASN A 144 -9.14 -5.53 1.58
CA ASN A 144 -9.73 -5.34 2.90
C ASN A 144 -9.28 -3.99 3.48
N GLY A 145 -10.22 -3.25 4.09
CA GLY A 145 -9.98 -1.93 4.66
C GLY A 145 -8.82 -1.93 5.65
N LEU A 146 -7.86 -1.04 5.42
CA LEU A 146 -6.60 -0.91 6.16
C LEU A 146 -5.79 -2.21 6.23
N SER A 147 -5.90 -3.11 5.24
CA SER A 147 -5.37 -4.49 5.32
C SER A 147 -5.83 -5.25 6.58
N GLY A 148 -6.83 -4.70 7.29
CA GLY A 148 -7.25 -5.09 8.61
C GLY A 148 -8.35 -6.14 8.58
N GLY A 149 -8.51 -6.76 9.73
CA GLY A 149 -9.39 -7.88 9.93
C GLY A 149 -8.62 -9.19 9.78
N PHE A 150 -8.35 -9.84 10.91
CA PHE A 150 -8.04 -11.26 11.01
C PHE A 150 -9.10 -12.18 10.35
N GLY A 151 -10.10 -11.61 9.66
CA GLY A 151 -11.04 -12.29 8.79
C GLY A 151 -10.41 -12.59 7.43
N THR A 152 -10.13 -13.86 7.19
CA THR A 152 -9.61 -14.42 5.94
C THR A 152 -10.61 -14.39 4.78
N GLY A 153 -11.67 -13.58 4.85
CA GLY A 153 -12.86 -13.67 3.98
C GLY A 153 -13.01 -12.57 2.92
N GLY A 154 -12.07 -11.65 2.74
CA GLY A 154 -12.08 -10.73 1.58
C GLY A 154 -13.21 -9.69 1.50
N GLY A 155 -14.01 -9.50 2.56
CA GLY A 155 -15.22 -8.67 2.52
C GLY A 155 -15.33 -7.65 3.65
N ILE A 156 -14.20 -7.17 4.16
CA ILE A 156 -14.13 -6.18 5.24
C ILE A 156 -13.60 -4.88 4.64
N GLY A 157 -14.34 -3.78 4.68
CA GLY A 157 -13.92 -2.48 4.16
C GLY A 157 -15.07 -1.68 3.58
N ASP A 158 -14.76 -0.47 3.11
CA ASP A 158 -15.78 0.53 2.76
C ASP A 158 -16.24 0.47 1.29
N TYR A 159 -15.51 -0.25 0.42
CA TYR A 159 -15.77 -0.30 -1.04
C TYR A 159 -16.41 -1.62 -1.50
N GLY A 160 -17.06 -2.33 -0.58
CA GLY A 160 -17.66 -3.63 -0.87
C GLY A 160 -16.62 -4.74 -1.06
N ARG A 161 -17.12 -5.98 -1.21
CA ARG A 161 -16.27 -7.16 -1.37
C ARG A 161 -16.08 -7.51 -2.85
N PRO A 162 -14.88 -7.95 -3.27
CA PRO A 162 -14.71 -8.61 -4.54
C PRO A 162 -15.42 -9.97 -4.57
N LEU A 163 -15.96 -10.36 -5.72
CA LEU A 163 -16.64 -11.64 -5.95
C LEU A 163 -15.65 -12.71 -6.43
N ASN A 164 -15.77 -13.94 -5.94
CA ASN A 164 -14.87 -15.02 -6.34
C ASN A 164 -15.26 -15.53 -7.74
N PRO A 165 -14.35 -15.49 -8.74
CA PRO A 165 -14.69 -15.87 -10.12
C PRO A 165 -15.14 -17.33 -10.29
N HIS A 166 -14.82 -18.21 -9.35
CA HIS A 166 -15.29 -19.61 -9.37
C HIS A 166 -16.72 -19.77 -8.83
N ASN A 167 -17.14 -18.90 -7.92
CA ASN A 167 -18.50 -18.84 -7.39
C ASN A 167 -18.73 -17.49 -6.68
N HIS A 168 -19.60 -16.64 -7.22
CA HIS A 168 -19.86 -15.29 -6.71
C HIS A 168 -20.51 -15.28 -5.30
N GLU A 169 -21.07 -16.41 -4.85
CA GLU A 169 -21.60 -16.56 -3.50
C GLU A 169 -20.49 -16.79 -2.45
N HIS A 170 -19.27 -17.10 -2.88
CA HIS A 170 -18.13 -17.38 -2.02
C HIS A 170 -17.15 -16.20 -1.93
N VAL A 171 -16.35 -16.23 -0.86
CA VAL A 171 -15.30 -15.23 -0.61
C VAL A 171 -14.07 -15.46 -1.49
N THR A 172 -13.40 -14.37 -1.85
CA THR A 172 -12.10 -14.36 -2.55
C THR A 172 -10.92 -14.57 -1.61
N GLY A 173 -11.13 -14.45 -0.30
CA GLY A 173 -10.05 -14.36 0.68
C GLY A 173 -9.48 -12.95 0.78
N GLY A 174 -8.54 -12.68 1.69
CA GLY A 174 -8.01 -11.34 1.87
C GLY A 174 -6.65 -11.28 2.59
N SER A 175 -6.03 -10.11 2.70
CA SER A 175 -6.55 -8.79 2.31
C SER A 175 -6.35 -8.37 0.85
N SER A 176 -5.64 -9.15 0.03
CA SER A 176 -5.44 -8.88 -1.42
C SER A 176 -6.58 -9.46 -2.28
N ALA A 177 -7.82 -9.19 -1.86
CA ALA A 177 -9.04 -9.80 -2.40
C ALA A 177 -9.28 -9.48 -3.88
N GLY A 178 -9.21 -8.20 -4.27
CA GLY A 178 -9.44 -7.77 -5.65
C GLY A 178 -8.31 -8.21 -6.57
N SER A 179 -7.07 -8.24 -6.07
CA SER A 179 -5.92 -8.78 -6.80
C SER A 179 -6.14 -10.24 -7.21
N ALA A 180 -6.64 -11.08 -6.29
CA ALA A 180 -6.94 -12.47 -6.60
C ALA A 180 -8.10 -12.60 -7.60
N ALA A 181 -9.18 -11.84 -7.41
CA ALA A 181 -10.32 -11.85 -8.32
C ALA A 181 -9.92 -11.46 -9.76
N ALA A 182 -9.19 -10.36 -9.93
CA ALA A 182 -8.76 -9.88 -11.24
C ALA A 182 -7.85 -10.89 -11.97
N VAL A 183 -6.88 -11.48 -11.27
CA VAL A 183 -5.97 -12.48 -11.85
C VAL A 183 -6.72 -13.78 -12.19
N ALA A 184 -7.60 -14.25 -11.30
CA ALA A 184 -8.37 -15.47 -11.51
C ALA A 184 -9.38 -15.33 -12.67
N ALA A 185 -9.95 -14.14 -12.85
CA ALA A 185 -10.82 -13.82 -13.98
C ALA A 185 -10.07 -13.60 -15.31
N GLY A 186 -8.74 -13.52 -15.28
CA GLY A 186 -7.93 -13.23 -16.46
C GLY A 186 -8.02 -11.78 -16.93
N GLU A 187 -8.43 -10.85 -16.05
CA GLU A 187 -8.51 -9.42 -16.34
C GLU A 187 -7.14 -8.73 -16.26
N VAL A 188 -6.18 -9.37 -15.58
CA VAL A 188 -4.79 -8.93 -15.47
C VAL A 188 -3.86 -10.14 -15.42
N ASP A 189 -2.65 -10.02 -15.98
CA ASP A 189 -1.67 -11.11 -15.97
C ASP A 189 -1.01 -11.27 -14.59
N ILE A 190 -0.68 -10.15 -13.97
CA ILE A 190 0.08 -10.08 -12.72
C ILE A 190 -0.58 -9.05 -11.79
N SER A 191 -0.76 -9.40 -10.52
CA SER A 191 -1.08 -8.42 -9.48
C SER A 191 -0.05 -8.46 -8.36
N PHE A 192 0.24 -7.31 -7.75
CA PHE A 192 1.01 -7.25 -6.51
C PHE A 192 0.09 -7.10 -5.31
N GLY A 193 0.23 -8.03 -4.37
CA GLY A 193 -0.43 -7.98 -3.07
C GLY A 193 0.51 -7.60 -1.93
N GLY A 194 -0.06 -7.53 -0.73
CA GLY A 194 0.68 -7.44 0.53
C GLY A 194 0.33 -8.62 1.43
N ASP A 195 1.29 -9.15 2.20
CA ASP A 195 1.13 -10.37 3.03
C ASP A 195 1.75 -10.21 4.41
N GLN A 196 0.95 -9.79 5.39
CA GLN A 196 1.38 -9.74 6.80
C GLN A 196 1.18 -11.07 7.55
N GLY A 197 0.10 -11.78 7.22
CA GLY A 197 -0.27 -13.03 7.87
C GLY A 197 -0.85 -14.08 6.92
N GLY A 198 -0.65 -13.90 5.61
CA GLY A 198 -1.24 -14.72 4.56
C GLY A 198 -1.94 -13.93 3.45
N SER A 199 -1.92 -12.61 3.48
CA SER A 199 -2.77 -11.78 2.61
C SER A 199 -2.46 -11.83 1.12
N ILE A 200 -1.38 -12.46 0.68
CA ILE A 200 -1.15 -12.87 -0.72
C ILE A 200 -1.62 -14.31 -0.93
N ARG A 201 -1.20 -15.22 -0.04
CA ARG A 201 -1.38 -16.67 -0.20
C ARG A 201 -2.82 -17.15 0.01
N ILE A 202 -3.54 -16.58 0.98
CA ILE A 202 -4.93 -16.91 1.31
C ILE A 202 -5.86 -16.60 0.13
N PRO A 203 -5.90 -15.35 -0.40
CA PRO A 203 -6.79 -15.06 -1.51
C PRO A 203 -6.36 -15.80 -2.79
N ALA A 204 -5.07 -16.03 -2.99
CA ALA A 204 -4.61 -16.86 -4.10
C ALA A 204 -5.15 -18.30 -4.03
N ALA A 205 -5.10 -18.92 -2.84
CA ALA A 205 -5.63 -20.27 -2.64
C ALA A 205 -7.16 -20.34 -2.85
N PHE A 206 -7.91 -19.33 -2.39
CA PHE A 206 -9.38 -19.31 -2.52
C PHE A 206 -9.85 -19.04 -3.94
N SER A 207 -9.09 -18.27 -4.72
CA SER A 207 -9.39 -17.95 -6.11
C SER A 207 -8.63 -18.82 -7.12
N GLY A 208 -7.96 -19.90 -6.69
CA GLY A 208 -7.35 -20.88 -7.58
C GLY A 208 -6.16 -20.37 -8.41
N ILE A 209 -5.38 -19.42 -7.87
CA ILE A 209 -4.21 -18.83 -8.53
C ILE A 209 -2.92 -19.03 -7.71
N VAL A 210 -1.78 -18.62 -8.27
CA VAL A 210 -0.50 -18.61 -7.57
C VAL A 210 -0.36 -17.29 -6.80
N GLY A 211 -0.03 -17.37 -5.52
CA GLY A 211 0.33 -16.21 -4.70
C GLY A 211 1.64 -16.49 -3.97
N HIS A 212 2.69 -15.73 -4.30
CA HIS A 212 4.02 -15.94 -3.72
C HIS A 212 4.34 -14.84 -2.71
N LYS A 213 4.51 -15.23 -1.44
CA LYS A 213 5.12 -14.37 -0.41
C LYS A 213 6.63 -14.62 -0.43
N PRO A 214 7.45 -13.66 -0.90
CA PRO A 214 8.90 -13.84 -0.97
C PRO A 214 9.56 -13.98 0.40
N THR A 215 10.87 -14.27 0.39
CA THR A 215 11.73 -14.12 1.57
C THR A 215 11.68 -12.67 2.06
N PHE A 216 11.67 -12.48 3.39
CA PHE A 216 11.66 -11.15 4.00
C PHE A 216 12.83 -10.31 3.49
N GLY A 217 12.56 -9.06 3.10
CA GLY A 217 13.55 -8.15 2.51
C GLY A 217 13.94 -8.47 1.06
N LEU A 218 13.38 -9.47 0.38
CA LEU A 218 13.75 -9.73 -1.03
C LEU A 218 13.17 -8.70 -2.00
N LEU A 219 11.90 -8.33 -1.81
CA LEU A 219 11.25 -7.21 -2.50
C LEU A 219 11.21 -6.00 -1.58
N SER A 220 11.48 -4.82 -2.15
CA SER A 220 11.34 -3.57 -1.41
C SER A 220 9.88 -3.29 -1.07
N HIS A 221 9.64 -2.89 0.17
CA HIS A 221 8.38 -2.41 0.69
C HIS A 221 8.28 -0.87 0.70
N PHE A 222 9.25 -0.16 0.08
CA PHE A 222 9.18 1.28 -0.08
C PHE A 222 7.95 1.69 -0.90
N GLY A 223 7.21 2.66 -0.38
CA GLY A 223 5.99 3.17 -1.00
C GLY A 223 4.77 2.24 -0.90
N ILE A 224 4.82 1.24 -0.04
CA ILE A 224 3.69 0.37 0.25
C ILE A 224 3.16 0.70 1.64
N GLY A 225 1.91 1.15 1.65
CA GLY A 225 1.19 1.52 2.85
C GLY A 225 0.77 0.32 3.70
N PHE A 226 0.57 0.61 4.97
CA PHE A 226 0.34 -0.34 6.06
C PHE A 226 1.63 -0.98 6.58
N GLY A 227 1.96 -0.57 7.82
CA GLY A 227 3.05 -1.09 8.62
C GLY A 227 2.59 -1.19 10.07
N SER A 228 1.60 -2.07 10.31
CA SER A 228 1.24 -2.45 11.68
C SER A 228 2.48 -2.95 12.42
N ASP A 229 3.38 -3.62 11.70
CA ASP A 229 4.70 -4.02 12.16
C ASP A 229 5.63 -4.24 10.95
N GLN A 230 6.70 -3.47 10.86
CA GLN A 230 7.65 -3.53 9.75
C GLN A 230 8.34 -4.90 9.61
N SER A 231 8.37 -5.69 10.69
CA SER A 231 8.98 -7.04 10.71
C SER A 231 8.15 -8.10 10.00
N ILE A 232 6.88 -7.81 9.68
CA ILE A 232 5.98 -8.74 9.00
C ILE A 232 5.41 -8.17 7.70
N ASP A 233 5.93 -7.06 7.20
CA ASP A 233 5.45 -6.50 5.94
C ASP A 233 6.14 -7.17 4.74
N TYR A 234 5.34 -7.78 3.88
CA TYR A 234 5.80 -8.39 2.62
C TYR A 234 4.94 -7.89 1.47
N THR A 235 5.56 -7.70 0.31
CA THR A 235 4.86 -7.60 -0.98
C THR A 235 5.29 -8.75 -1.88
N GLY A 236 4.48 -9.11 -2.86
CA GLY A 236 4.78 -10.21 -3.76
C GLY A 236 3.75 -10.42 -4.87
N PRO A 237 4.13 -11.21 -5.88
CA PRO A 237 3.30 -11.42 -7.06
C PRO A 237 2.16 -12.42 -6.82
N MET A 238 1.05 -12.15 -7.49
CA MET A 238 -0.12 -13.00 -7.65
C MET A 238 -0.37 -13.19 -9.15
N THR A 239 -0.37 -14.43 -9.63
CA THR A 239 -0.36 -14.77 -11.06
C THR A 239 -1.13 -16.06 -11.32
N ARG A 240 -1.46 -16.36 -12.58
CA ARG A 240 -2.10 -17.64 -12.94
C ARG A 240 -1.13 -18.81 -12.98
N THR A 241 0.16 -18.55 -13.20
CA THR A 241 1.20 -19.59 -13.34
C THR A 241 2.40 -19.32 -12.45
N VAL A 242 3.09 -20.40 -12.05
CA VAL A 242 4.34 -20.31 -11.28
C VAL A 242 5.44 -19.63 -12.10
N GLU A 243 5.45 -19.84 -13.42
CA GLU A 243 6.39 -19.21 -14.34
C GLU A 243 6.24 -17.68 -14.33
N ASP A 244 5.02 -17.17 -14.44
CA ASP A 244 4.77 -15.72 -14.35
C ASP A 244 5.15 -15.16 -12.97
N ALA A 245 4.90 -15.91 -11.88
CA ALA A 245 5.32 -15.50 -10.54
C ALA A 245 6.84 -15.40 -10.43
N ALA A 246 7.57 -16.38 -10.99
CA ALA A 246 9.04 -16.40 -11.00
C ALA A 246 9.63 -15.27 -11.86
N ALA A 247 9.09 -15.05 -13.06
CA ALA A 247 9.51 -13.96 -13.94
C ALA A 247 9.26 -12.59 -13.28
N THR A 248 8.11 -12.41 -12.63
CA THR A 248 7.79 -11.19 -11.87
C THR A 248 8.73 -10.97 -10.69
N LEU A 249 9.05 -12.04 -9.95
CA LEU A 249 10.00 -11.96 -8.84
C LEU A 249 11.40 -11.58 -9.34
N GLN A 250 11.85 -12.17 -10.45
CA GLN A 250 13.13 -11.84 -11.09
C GLN A 250 13.19 -10.37 -11.55
N ALA A 251 12.11 -9.87 -12.13
CA ALA A 251 11.99 -8.49 -12.60
C ALA A 251 12.02 -7.47 -11.46
N THR A 252 11.53 -7.83 -10.28
CA THR A 252 11.25 -6.85 -9.20
C THR A 252 12.09 -7.03 -7.94
N ALA A 253 12.83 -8.12 -7.78
CA ALA A 253 13.67 -8.36 -6.61
C ALA A 253 14.96 -7.52 -6.57
N GLY A 254 15.45 -7.30 -5.35
CA GLY A 254 16.75 -6.65 -5.12
C GLY A 254 16.71 -5.50 -4.12
N TYR A 255 17.90 -5.10 -3.70
CA TYR A 255 18.15 -4.05 -2.72
C TYR A 255 17.61 -2.67 -3.17
N ASP A 256 17.12 -1.91 -2.21
CA ASP A 256 16.57 -0.58 -2.31
C ASP A 256 16.92 0.17 -1.02
N SER A 257 17.68 1.25 -1.18
CA SER A 257 18.15 2.07 -0.05
C SER A 257 17.02 2.75 0.73
N TYR A 258 15.82 2.82 0.18
CA TYR A 258 14.67 3.42 0.86
C TYR A 258 13.90 2.44 1.77
N ASP A 259 14.18 1.15 1.71
CA ASP A 259 13.53 0.14 2.56
C ASP A 259 14.48 -0.36 3.66
N PRO A 260 14.26 0.02 4.94
CA PRO A 260 15.11 -0.40 6.05
C PRO A 260 15.00 -1.90 6.39
N ARG A 261 14.13 -2.66 5.69
CA ARG A 261 13.96 -4.11 5.88
C ARG A 261 15.02 -4.94 5.14
N GLN A 262 15.80 -4.34 4.24
CA GLN A 262 16.77 -5.02 3.36
C GLN A 262 18.22 -4.91 3.84
#